data_AF-A0A971XT41-F1
#
_entry.id   AF-A0A971XT41-F1
#
_cell.length_a   1.000
_cell.length_b   1.000
_cell.length_c   1.000
_cell.angle_alpha   90.00
_cell.angle_beta   90.00
_cell.angle_gamma   90.00
#
_symmetry.space_group_name_H-M   'P 1'
#
loop_
_entity.id
_entity.type
_entity.pdbx_description
1 polymer ?
#
loop_
_entity_poly.entity_id
_entity_poly.type
_entity_poly.pdbx_seq_one_letter_code
_entity_poly.pdbx_strand_id
1 'polypeptide(L)'
;MATLMVDLLDRNLYERANDCRWWAQDTALQQALQSTAHQACEQAARTLESINALYTVYSRIFLYDRTGHVLAWSDRDGCGVDLTDWLVEPATLRAVLALDDEQGYVVEPFGPLTV
;
A
#
# COMPACT_ATOMS: atom_id res chain seq x y z
N MET A 1 21.43 -11.90 -20.55
CA MET A 1 20.33 -12.48 -19.74
C MET A 1 19.93 -11.59 -18.56
N ALA A 2 20.83 -10.81 -17.96
CA ALA A 2 20.49 -9.88 -16.87
C ALA A 2 19.51 -8.76 -17.26
N THR A 3 19.64 -8.17 -18.46
CA THR A 3 18.79 -7.06 -18.92
C THR A 3 17.31 -7.42 -18.96
N LEU A 4 16.96 -8.59 -19.51
CA LEU A 4 15.57 -9.04 -19.60
C LEU A 4 14.91 -9.22 -18.21
N MET A 5 15.68 -9.67 -17.21
CA MET A 5 15.17 -9.84 -15.85
C MET A 5 14.93 -8.50 -15.16
N VAL A 6 15.83 -7.52 -15.38
CA VAL A 6 15.67 -6.15 -14.87
C VAL A 6 14.43 -5.49 -15.51
N ASP A 7 14.28 -5.59 -16.83
CA ASP A 7 13.15 -5.00 -17.56
C ASP A 7 11.79 -5.55 -17.09
N LEU A 8 11.72 -6.84 -16.76
CA LEU A 8 10.51 -7.46 -16.23
C LEU A 8 10.18 -6.99 -14.80
N LEU A 9 11.19 -6.84 -13.95
CA LEU A 9 11.02 -6.35 -12.58
C LEU A 9 10.56 -4.89 -12.58
N ASP A 10 11.21 -4.03 -13.36
CA ASP A 10 10.86 -2.61 -13.48
C ASP A 10 9.43 -2.43 -14.00
N ARG A 11 9.05 -3.21 -15.02
CA ARG A 11 7.67 -3.22 -15.52
C ARG A 11 6.69 -3.69 -14.46
N ASN A 12 7.01 -4.73 -13.70
CA ASN A 12 6.11 -5.22 -12.66
C ASN A 12 5.91 -4.18 -11.55
N LEU A 13 6.97 -3.50 -11.13
CA LEU A 13 6.90 -2.44 -10.14
C LEU A 13 6.11 -1.24 -10.66
N TYR A 14 6.32 -0.86 -11.92
CA TYR A 14 5.55 0.19 -12.57
C TYR A 14 4.05 -0.13 -12.64
N GLU A 15 3.69 -1.36 -13.01
CA GLU A 15 2.30 -1.83 -13.04
C GLU A 15 1.66 -1.75 -11.64
N ARG A 16 2.39 -2.14 -10.58
CA ARG A 16 1.90 -2.03 -9.19
C ARG A 16 1.72 -0.58 -8.75
N ALA A 17 2.65 0.30 -9.10
CA ALA A 17 2.52 1.73 -8.81
C ALA A 17 1.27 2.31 -9.51
N ASN A 18 0.97 1.82 -10.72
CA ASN A 18 -0.21 2.23 -11.46
C ASN A 18 -1.51 1.76 -10.81
N ASP A 19 -1.55 0.53 -10.32
CA ASP A 19 -2.67 0.02 -9.53
C ASP A 19 -2.92 0.90 -8.29
N CYS A 20 -1.87 1.23 -7.53
CA CYS A 20 -1.96 2.12 -6.36
C CYS A 20 -2.56 3.49 -6.71
N ARG A 21 -2.12 4.11 -7.82
CA ARG A 21 -2.67 5.40 -8.28
C ARG A 21 -4.14 5.29 -8.67
N TRP A 22 -4.53 4.18 -9.28
CA TRP A 22 -5.93 3.95 -9.63
C TRP A 22 -6.79 3.77 -8.37
N TRP A 23 -6.32 2.97 -7.41
CA TRP A 23 -7.04 2.78 -6.14
C TRP A 23 -7.11 4.05 -5.28
N ALA A 24 -6.08 4.90 -5.28
CA ALA A 24 -6.07 6.15 -4.52
C ALA A 24 -7.22 7.12 -4.88
N GLN A 25 -7.88 6.92 -6.02
CA GLN A 25 -9.04 7.69 -6.43
C GLN A 25 -10.35 7.22 -5.77
N ASP A 26 -10.35 6.10 -5.06
CA ASP A 26 -11.53 5.58 -4.36
C ASP A 26 -11.94 6.49 -3.19
N THR A 27 -13.22 6.89 -3.19
CA THR A 27 -13.78 7.82 -2.21
C THR A 27 -13.70 7.29 -0.77
N ALA A 28 -13.84 5.98 -0.55
CA ALA A 28 -13.77 5.41 0.79
C ALA A 28 -12.34 5.54 1.36
N LEU A 29 -11.32 5.31 0.53
CA LEU A 29 -9.92 5.50 0.93
C LEU A 29 -9.63 6.97 1.25
N GLN A 30 -10.14 7.90 0.45
CA GLN A 30 -10.00 9.34 0.71
C GLN A 30 -10.71 9.79 2.00
N GLN A 31 -11.92 9.28 2.26
CA GLN A 31 -12.69 9.62 3.47
C GLN A 31 -12.00 9.12 4.75
N ALA A 32 -11.39 7.93 4.71
CA ALA A 32 -10.60 7.41 5.81
C ALA A 32 -9.42 8.34 6.14
N LEU A 33 -8.73 8.87 5.13
CA LEU A 33 -7.62 9.81 5.32
C LEU A 33 -8.05 11.20 5.81
N GLN A 34 -9.26 11.65 5.48
CA GLN A 34 -9.76 12.98 5.87
C GLN A 34 -10.28 13.03 7.31
N SER A 35 -11.00 11.99 7.74
CA SER A 35 -11.71 11.99 9.02
C SER A 35 -11.08 11.07 10.05
N THR A 36 -10.35 10.03 9.63
CA THR A 36 -9.83 8.94 10.48
C THR A 36 -10.87 8.34 11.43
N ALA A 37 -12.17 8.54 11.14
CA ALA A 37 -13.25 8.02 11.95
C ALA A 37 -13.34 6.51 11.78
N HIS A 38 -13.64 5.78 12.85
CA HIS A 38 -13.66 4.31 12.84
C HIS A 38 -14.49 3.73 11.70
N GLN A 39 -15.70 4.26 11.45
CA GLN A 39 -16.56 3.83 10.35
C GLN A 39 -15.94 4.07 8.96
N ALA A 40 -15.20 5.16 8.78
CA ALA A 40 -14.52 5.45 7.50
C ALA A 40 -13.36 4.46 7.28
N CYS A 41 -12.57 4.17 8.32
CA CYS A 41 -11.51 3.17 8.27
C CYS A 41 -12.06 1.76 8.00
N GLU A 42 -13.18 1.37 8.62
CA GLU A 42 -13.84 0.09 8.33
C GLU A 42 -14.30 0.00 6.87
N GLN A 43 -14.85 1.09 6.32
CA GLN A 43 -15.28 1.10 4.92
C GLN A 43 -14.08 1.00 3.97
N ALA A 44 -12.97 1.69 4.29
CA ALA A 44 -11.72 1.55 3.55
C ALA A 44 -11.18 0.11 3.61
N ALA A 45 -11.20 -0.55 4.77
CA ALA A 45 -10.77 -1.94 4.91
C ALA A 45 -11.59 -2.89 4.01
N ARG A 46 -12.92 -2.71 3.93
CA ARG A 46 -13.79 -3.50 3.02
C ARG A 46 -13.46 -3.25 1.54
N THR A 47 -13.16 -2.00 1.18
CA THR A 47 -12.70 -1.65 -0.17
C THR A 47 -11.38 -2.37 -0.49
N LEU A 48 -10.38 -2.29 0.41
CA LEU A 48 -9.10 -2.96 0.25
C LEU A 48 -9.24 -4.48 0.15
N GLU A 49 -10.13 -5.08 0.94
CA GLU A 49 -10.44 -6.51 0.87
C GLU A 49 -11.00 -6.91 -0.51
N SER A 50 -11.95 -6.13 -1.01
CA SER A 50 -12.56 -6.34 -2.32
C SER A 50 -11.53 -6.22 -3.45
N ILE A 51 -10.64 -5.23 -3.36
CA ILE A 51 -9.51 -5.05 -4.28
C ILE A 51 -8.57 -6.26 -4.20
N ASN A 52 -8.16 -6.67 -3.00
CA ASN A 52 -7.20 -7.75 -2.84
C ASN A 52 -7.75 -9.11 -3.31
N ALA A 53 -9.07 -9.31 -3.23
CA ALA A 53 -9.75 -10.49 -3.79
C ALA A 53 -9.70 -10.53 -5.33
N LEU A 54 -9.73 -9.38 -6.01
CA LEU A 54 -9.61 -9.28 -7.47
C LEU A 54 -8.15 -9.33 -7.94
N TYR A 55 -7.23 -8.77 -7.17
CA TYR A 55 -5.80 -8.68 -7.48
C TYR A 55 -4.99 -9.61 -6.59
N THR A 56 -5.08 -10.91 -6.88
CA THR A 56 -4.53 -11.97 -6.01
C THR A 56 -3.00 -12.01 -5.94
N VAL A 57 -2.32 -11.32 -6.85
CA VAL A 57 -0.85 -11.16 -6.85
C VAL A 57 -0.33 -10.41 -5.63
N TYR A 58 -1.17 -9.59 -4.99
CA TYR A 58 -0.83 -8.94 -3.73
C TYR A 58 -1.17 -9.86 -2.56
N SER A 59 -0.23 -10.03 -1.64
CA SER A 59 -0.48 -10.70 -0.36
C SER A 59 -1.34 -9.85 0.58
N ARG A 60 -1.14 -8.53 0.53
CA ARG A 60 -1.85 -7.55 1.36
C ARG A 60 -1.79 -6.17 0.71
N ILE A 61 -2.82 -5.36 0.97
CA ILE A 61 -2.87 -3.96 0.60
C ILE A 61 -3.28 -3.18 1.86
N PHE A 62 -2.60 -2.09 2.16
CA PHE A 62 -2.89 -1.25 3.33
C PHE A 62 -2.83 0.23 2.99
N LEU A 63 -3.61 1.01 3.73
CA LEU A 63 -3.71 2.47 3.65
C LEU A 63 -3.10 3.06 4.90
N TYR A 64 -2.22 4.06 4.75
CA TYR A 64 -1.59 4.77 5.86
C TYR A 64 -1.62 6.29 5.64
N ASP A 65 -1.55 7.04 6.74
CA ASP A 65 -1.57 8.51 6.71
C ASP A 65 -0.19 9.14 6.47
N ARG A 66 -0.12 10.48 6.41
CA ARG A 66 1.15 11.21 6.19
C ARG A 66 2.16 11.07 7.33
N THR A 67 1.75 10.52 8.47
CA THR A 67 2.61 10.24 9.62
C THR A 67 3.09 8.79 9.63
N GLY A 68 2.58 7.95 8.72
CA GLY A 68 2.95 6.54 8.56
C GLY A 68 2.05 5.56 9.31
N HIS A 69 1.02 6.03 10.01
CA HIS A 69 0.11 5.13 10.75
C HIS A 69 -0.84 4.44 9.78
N VAL A 70 -0.94 3.11 9.90
CA VAL A 70 -1.89 2.32 9.12
C VAL A 70 -3.32 2.54 9.62
N LEU A 71 -4.20 2.90 8.69
CA LEU A 71 -5.62 3.18 8.96
C LEU A 71 -6.53 2.01 8.60
N ALA A 72 -6.15 1.24 7.57
CA ALA A 72 -6.93 0.12 7.07
C ALA A 72 -6.04 -0.85 6.28
N TRP A 73 -6.39 -2.13 6.26
CA TRP A 73 -5.68 -3.16 5.49
C TRP A 73 -6.62 -4.28 5.05
N SER A 74 -6.24 -5.00 4.00
CA SER A 74 -6.86 -6.27 3.62
C SER A 74 -6.32 -7.41 4.47
N ASP A 75 -7.14 -8.42 4.76
CA ASP A 75 -6.76 -9.66 5.41
C ASP A 75 -7.37 -10.87 4.68
N ARG A 76 -7.14 -10.93 3.37
CA ARG A 76 -7.68 -11.98 2.49
C ARG A 76 -7.42 -13.39 2.98
N ASP A 77 -6.21 -13.63 3.49
CA ASP A 77 -5.80 -14.95 3.95
C ASP A 77 -6.28 -15.25 5.38
N GLY A 78 -6.97 -14.30 6.03
CA GLY A 78 -7.59 -14.46 7.36
C GLY A 78 -6.59 -14.74 8.48
N CYS A 79 -5.34 -14.30 8.31
CA CYS A 79 -4.28 -14.58 9.26
C CYS A 79 -4.41 -13.78 10.56
N GLY A 80 -5.32 -12.81 10.62
CA GLY A 80 -5.61 -12.04 11.82
C GLY A 80 -4.47 -11.13 12.26
N VAL A 81 -3.55 -10.81 11.33
CA VAL A 81 -2.46 -9.87 11.60
C VAL A 81 -3.06 -8.49 11.82
N ASP A 82 -2.88 -7.98 13.04
CA ASP A 82 -3.29 -6.66 13.45
C ASP A 82 -2.21 -5.64 13.09
N LEU A 83 -2.56 -4.64 12.29
CA LEU A 83 -1.68 -3.55 11.89
C LEU A 83 -2.05 -2.21 12.54
N THR A 84 -2.91 -2.21 13.57
CA THR A 84 -3.37 -0.98 14.25
C THR A 84 -2.22 -0.12 14.75
N ASP A 85 -1.19 -0.73 15.34
CA ASP A 85 -0.01 -0.04 15.87
C ASP A 85 1.18 -0.05 14.89
N TRP A 86 0.97 -0.51 13.65
CA TRP A 86 2.03 -0.61 12.67
C TRP A 86 2.32 0.75 12.03
N LEU A 87 3.62 1.07 11.92
CA LEU A 87 4.12 2.32 11.38
C LEU A 87 5.04 2.03 10.19
N VAL A 88 4.82 2.75 9.09
CA VAL A 88 5.75 2.73 7.94
C VAL A 88 7.14 3.15 8.39
N GLU A 89 8.17 2.45 7.89
CA GLU A 89 9.56 2.76 8.21
C GLU A 89 9.86 4.24 7.90
N PRO A 90 10.48 5.02 8.82
CA PRO A 90 10.67 6.45 8.63
C PRO A 90 11.46 6.84 7.37
N ALA A 91 12.39 5.99 6.91
CA ALA A 91 13.11 6.24 5.67
C ALA A 91 12.20 6.05 4.44
N THR A 92 11.43 4.97 4.39
CA THR A 92 10.41 4.71 3.37
C THR A 92 9.39 5.83 3.31
N LEU A 93 8.80 6.22 4.45
CA LEU A 93 7.82 7.30 4.51
C LEU A 93 8.37 8.61 3.95
N ARG A 94 9.61 8.97 4.33
CA ARG A 94 10.27 10.19 3.83
C ARG A 94 10.48 10.13 2.32
N ALA A 95 10.88 8.98 1.79
CA ALA A 95 11.05 8.79 0.35
C ALA A 95 9.70 8.91 -0.40
N VAL A 96 8.63 8.31 0.12
CA VAL A 96 7.28 8.41 -0.48
C VAL A 96 6.78 9.85 -0.48
N LEU A 97 6.94 10.57 0.63
CA LEU A 97 6.52 11.97 0.75
C LEU A 97 7.34 12.93 -0.12
N ALA A 98 8.53 12.50 -0.59
CA ALA A 98 9.40 13.28 -1.47
C ALA A 98 9.16 13.00 -2.97
N LEU A 99 8.25 12.09 -3.32
CA LEU A 99 7.87 11.85 -4.72
C LEU A 99 7.22 13.10 -5.31
N ASP A 100 7.80 13.61 -6.39
CA ASP A 100 7.35 14.78 -7.15
C ASP A 100 6.91 14.44 -8.59
N ASP A 101 7.03 13.18 -8.97
CA ASP A 101 6.64 12.62 -10.27
C ASP A 101 5.46 11.64 -10.12
N GLU A 102 4.48 11.75 -11.01
CA GLU A 102 3.30 10.89 -11.04
C GLU A 102 3.67 9.43 -11.33
N GLN A 103 4.80 9.17 -12.00
CA GLN A 103 5.27 7.81 -12.25
C GLN A 103 6.14 7.25 -11.12
N GLY A 104 6.51 8.09 -10.15
CA GLY A 104 7.36 7.72 -9.03
C GLY A 104 6.75 6.66 -8.12
N TYR A 105 7.62 5.82 -7.56
CA TYR A 105 7.27 4.83 -6.54
C TYR A 105 8.48 4.58 -5.64
N VAL A 106 8.23 4.05 -4.45
CA VAL A 106 9.28 3.66 -3.49
C VAL A 106 9.17 2.17 -3.24
N VAL A 107 10.32 1.49 -3.31
CA VAL A 107 10.46 0.09 -2.91
C VAL A 107 11.30 0.08 -1.66
N GLU A 108 10.80 -0.57 -0.61
CA GLU A 108 11.61 -0.79 0.58
C GLU A 108 12.82 -1.64 0.21
N PRO A 109 14.03 -1.27 0.66
CA PRO A 109 15.21 -2.08 0.44
C PRO A 109 14.97 -3.50 0.97
N PHE A 110 15.47 -4.52 0.27
CA PHE A 110 15.51 -5.87 0.81
C PHE A 110 16.43 -5.89 2.03
N GLY A 111 15.86 -5.71 3.21
CA GLY A 111 16.52 -5.83 4.50
C GLY A 111 16.16 -7.13 5.21
N PRO A 112 16.90 -7.53 6.26
CA PRO A 112 16.43 -8.60 7.13
C PRO A 112 15.04 -8.23 7.67
N LEU A 113 14.09 -9.16 7.55
CA LEU A 113 12.75 -9.02 8.14
C LEU A 113 12.95 -8.74 9.63
N THR A 114 12.63 -7.52 10.07
CA THR A 114 12.61 -7.22 11.49
C THR A 114 11.30 -7.78 12.01
N VAL A 115 11.41 -8.89 12.74
CA VAL A 115 10.30 -9.59 13.42
C VAL A 115 9.83 -8.77 14.61
#